data_AF-A0AAD3MF22-F1
#
_entry.id   AF-A0AAD3MF22-F1
#
_cell.length_a   1.000
_cell.length_b   1.000
_cell.length_c   1.000
_cell.angle_alpha   90.00
_cell.angle_beta   90.00
_cell.angle_gamma   90.00
#
_symmetry.space_group_name_H-M   'P 1'
#
loop_
_entity.id
_entity.type
_entity.pdbx_description
1 polymer ?
#
loop_
_entity_poly.entity_id
_entity_poly.type
_entity_poly.pdbx_seq_one_letter_code
_entity_poly.pdbx_strand_id
1 'polypeptide(L)'
;MALCPTELVKCRLQAMHEMEASGKIASGQRSTAWTVVKTVLKTNGPLGFYQGLTSTIVREVPGYFCFFGAYEVCRSTFAQHMGTDKDGIGILPLMFSGGFGGACLWLVVYPIDCVKSRIQVYSLAGRQEGFMKTFMGIIRTEGFTALYSGLTPTMIRTFPANGALFLAYEFSRKFMMESVGA
;
A
#
# COMPACT_ATOMS: atom_id res chain seq x y z
N MET A 1 -4.86 -7.63 10.05
CA MET A 1 -5.76 -8.79 9.83
C MET A 1 -7.24 -8.46 10.05
N ALA A 2 -7.63 -7.60 11.02
CA ALA A 2 -9.04 -7.23 11.24
C ALA A 2 -9.71 -6.46 10.08
N LEU A 3 -8.94 -5.77 9.24
CA LEU A 3 -9.44 -4.98 8.10
C LEU A 3 -9.67 -5.79 6.81
N CYS A 4 -9.16 -7.01 6.74
CA CYS A 4 -9.22 -7.82 5.52
C CYS A 4 -10.63 -8.09 5.00
N PRO A 5 -11.64 -8.41 5.85
CA PRO A 5 -12.99 -8.64 5.36
C PRO A 5 -13.58 -7.37 4.75
N THR A 6 -13.33 -6.22 5.37
CA THR A 6 -13.85 -4.92 4.92
C THR A 6 -13.16 -4.40 3.66
N GLU A 7 -11.84 -4.63 3.53
CA GLU A 7 -11.08 -4.29 2.32
C GLU A 7 -11.47 -5.18 1.14
N LEU A 8 -11.62 -6.49 1.37
CA LEU A 8 -12.07 -7.43 0.33
C LEU A 8 -13.46 -7.07 -0.19
N VAL A 9 -14.39 -6.74 0.72
CA VAL A 9 -15.74 -6.32 0.35
C VAL A 9 -15.70 -5.01 -0.44
N LYS A 10 -14.91 -4.01 -0.02
CA LYS A 10 -14.74 -2.76 -0.77
C LYS A 10 -14.17 -3.00 -2.16
N CYS A 11 -13.07 -3.74 -2.29
CA CYS A 11 -12.44 -4.02 -3.58
C CYS A 11 -13.38 -4.78 -4.52
N ARG A 12 -14.14 -5.77 -4.03
CA ARG A 12 -15.13 -6.48 -4.86
C ARG A 12 -16.29 -5.59 -5.26
N LEU A 13 -16.77 -4.73 -4.36
CA LEU A 13 -17.86 -3.82 -4.65
C LEU A 13 -17.45 -2.74 -5.66
N GLN A 14 -16.22 -2.22 -5.56
CA GLN A 14 -15.62 -1.31 -6.55
C GLN A 14 -15.46 -2.00 -7.91
N ALA A 15 -14.91 -3.21 -7.95
CA ALA A 15 -14.76 -3.97 -9.20
C ALA A 15 -16.12 -4.28 -9.85
N MET A 16 -17.16 -4.59 -9.07
CA MET A 16 -18.51 -4.80 -9.59
C MET A 16 -19.12 -3.52 -10.16
N HIS A 17 -18.89 -2.36 -9.54
CA HIS A 17 -19.32 -1.07 -10.05
C HIS A 17 -18.64 -0.70 -11.38
N GLU A 18 -17.32 -0.94 -11.49
CA GLU A 18 -16.57 -0.71 -12.73
C GLU A 18 -17.03 -1.64 -13.87
N MET A 19 -17.37 -2.89 -13.54
CA MET A 19 -17.89 -3.87 -14.50
C MET A 19 -19.31 -3.54 -14.98
N GLU A 20 -20.14 -2.95 -14.11
CA GLU A 20 -21.47 -2.42 -14.43
C GLU A 20 -21.36 -1.19 -15.34
N ALA A 21 -20.46 -0.25 -15.01
CA ALA A 21 -20.17 0.93 -15.84
C ALA A 21 -19.59 0.56 -17.22
N SER A 22 -18.89 -0.58 -17.33
CA SER A 22 -18.32 -1.09 -18.59
C SER A 22 -19.33 -1.90 -19.43
N GLY A 23 -20.59 -2.04 -18.99
CA GLY A 23 -21.65 -2.75 -19.73
C GLY A 23 -21.46 -4.27 -19.84
N LYS A 24 -20.53 -4.87 -19.07
CA LYS A 24 -20.21 -6.31 -19.11
C LYS A 24 -21.08 -7.16 -18.17
N ILE A 25 -22.04 -6.57 -17.45
CA ILE A 25 -22.95 -7.28 -16.52
C ILE A 25 -24.41 -6.87 -16.78
N ALA A 26 -25.32 -7.84 -16.73
CA ALA A 26 -26.77 -7.64 -16.85
C ALA A 26 -27.32 -6.75 -15.72
N SER A 27 -28.19 -5.80 -16.05
CA SER A 27 -28.68 -4.67 -15.24
C SER A 27 -29.59 -5.02 -14.04
N GLY A 28 -29.37 -6.15 -13.37
CA GLY A 28 -30.29 -6.67 -12.34
C GLY A 28 -29.69 -6.96 -10.97
N GLN A 29 -28.36 -6.93 -10.81
CA GLN A 29 -27.71 -7.40 -9.59
C GLN A 29 -27.30 -6.23 -8.69
N ARG A 30 -28.23 -5.77 -7.83
CA ARG A 30 -27.94 -4.73 -6.82
C ARG A 30 -26.68 -5.10 -6.03
N SER A 31 -25.62 -4.36 -6.31
CA SER A 31 -24.24 -4.50 -5.83
C SER A 31 -24.09 -3.99 -4.39
N THR A 32 -24.92 -4.49 -3.49
CA THR A 32 -24.85 -4.15 -2.06
C THR A 32 -23.76 -4.98 -1.37
N ALA A 33 -23.06 -4.39 -0.40
CA ALA A 33 -22.02 -5.07 0.39
C ALA A 33 -22.50 -6.41 0.96
N TRP A 34 -23.77 -6.48 1.35
CA TRP A 34 -24.40 -7.71 1.87
C TRP A 34 -24.50 -8.83 0.83
N THR A 35 -24.82 -8.50 -0.43
CA THR A 35 -24.88 -9.47 -1.53
C THR A 35 -23.50 -10.05 -1.81
N VAL A 36 -22.46 -9.22 -1.76
CA VAL A 36 -21.06 -9.65 -1.91
C VAL A 36 -20.66 -10.59 -0.79
N VAL A 37 -20.93 -10.22 0.47
CA VAL A 37 -20.63 -11.07 1.65
C VAL A 37 -21.33 -12.42 1.56
N LYS A 38 -22.64 -12.42 1.26
CA LYS A 38 -23.45 -13.66 1.18
C LYS A 38 -23.01 -14.57 0.03
N THR A 39 -22.56 -13.97 -1.08
CA THR A 39 -22.01 -14.71 -2.23
C THR A 39 -20.66 -15.34 -1.88
N VAL A 40 -19.74 -14.58 -1.28
CA VAL A 40 -18.42 -15.10 -0.86
C VAL A 40 -18.57 -16.25 0.13
N LEU A 41 -19.47 -16.10 1.11
CA LEU A 41 -19.74 -17.14 2.11
C LEU A 41 -20.35 -18.41 1.51
N LYS A 42 -21.26 -18.29 0.52
CA LYS A 42 -21.85 -19.45 -0.17
C LYS A 42 -20.88 -20.18 -1.10
N THR A 43 -20.00 -19.45 -1.79
CA THR A 43 -19.15 -20.02 -2.85
C THR A 43 -17.81 -20.53 -2.32
N ASN A 44 -17.16 -19.80 -1.41
CA ASN A 44 -15.81 -20.09 -0.92
C ASN A 44 -15.74 -20.34 0.60
N GLY A 45 -16.88 -20.29 1.29
CA GLY A 45 -16.94 -20.43 2.74
C GLY A 45 -16.31 -19.26 3.50
N PRO A 46 -16.17 -19.36 4.83
CA PRO A 46 -15.58 -18.31 5.67
C PRO A 46 -14.08 -18.10 5.40
N LEU A 47 -13.37 -19.11 4.87
CA LEU A 47 -11.97 -18.98 4.45
C LEU A 47 -11.81 -18.16 3.15
N GLY A 48 -12.88 -18.01 2.36
CA GLY A 48 -12.91 -17.15 1.18
C GLY A 48 -12.65 -15.67 1.48
N PHE A 49 -12.89 -15.22 2.72
CA PHE A 49 -12.54 -13.86 3.15
C PHE A 49 -11.03 -13.64 3.33
N TYR A 50 -10.25 -14.72 3.41
CA TYR A 50 -8.80 -14.69 3.53
C TYR A 50 -8.08 -14.98 2.20
N GLN A 51 -8.81 -15.28 1.12
CA GLN A 51 -8.24 -15.43 -0.21
C GLN A 51 -7.65 -14.09 -0.67
N GLY A 52 -6.32 -14.00 -0.68
CA GLY A 52 -5.55 -12.80 -1.00
C GLY A 52 -4.70 -12.28 0.16
N LEU A 53 -4.99 -12.67 1.41
CA LEU A 53 -4.21 -12.27 2.59
C LEU A 53 -2.75 -12.73 2.48
N THR A 54 -2.52 -13.98 2.05
CA THR A 54 -1.15 -14.50 1.89
C THR A 54 -0.37 -13.73 0.84
N SER A 55 -1.02 -13.31 -0.26
CA SER A 55 -0.40 -12.48 -1.31
C SER A 55 -0.06 -11.09 -0.78
N THR A 56 -0.94 -10.49 0.02
CA THR A 56 -0.67 -9.22 0.70
C THR A 56 0.50 -9.36 1.68
N ILE A 57 0.49 -10.37 2.57
CA ILE A 57 1.58 -10.57 3.54
C ILE A 57 2.92 -10.77 2.83
N VAL A 58 2.97 -11.62 1.79
CA VAL A 58 4.21 -11.88 1.03
C VAL A 58 4.75 -10.61 0.36
N ARG A 59 3.89 -9.66 -0.01
CA ARG A 59 4.30 -8.37 -0.58
C ARG A 59 4.73 -7.35 0.47
N GLU A 60 3.95 -7.24 1.55
CA GLU A 60 4.15 -6.21 2.57
C GLU A 60 5.35 -6.52 3.49
N VAL A 61 5.57 -7.81 3.82
CA VAL A 61 6.65 -8.22 4.75
C VAL A 61 8.05 -7.82 4.26
N PRO A 62 8.45 -8.06 3.00
CA PRO A 62 9.76 -7.60 2.51
C PRO A 62 9.90 -6.08 2.51
N GLY A 63 8.83 -5.37 2.15
CA GLY A 63 8.81 -3.90 2.15
C GLY A 63 9.01 -3.33 3.54
N TYR A 64 8.28 -3.84 4.54
CA TYR A 64 8.44 -3.43 5.93
C TYR A 64 9.79 -3.84 6.52
N PHE A 65 10.32 -5.00 6.15
CA PHE A 65 11.66 -5.42 6.58
C PHE A 65 12.73 -4.44 6.07
N CYS A 66 12.70 -4.08 4.78
CA CYS A 66 13.62 -3.10 4.23
C CYS A 66 13.41 -1.70 4.82
N PHE A 67 12.16 -1.30 5.11
CA PHE A 67 11.85 -0.05 5.79
C PHE A 67 12.50 0.03 7.17
N PHE A 68 12.21 -0.93 8.05
CA PHE A 68 12.70 -0.93 9.42
C PHE A 68 14.23 -1.12 9.45
N GLY A 69 14.79 -1.94 8.56
CA GLY A 69 16.23 -2.10 8.42
C GLY A 69 16.93 -0.81 8.01
N ALA A 70 16.47 -0.15 6.94
CA ALA A 70 17.04 1.11 6.49
C ALA A 70 16.83 2.25 7.51
N TYR A 71 15.66 2.28 8.15
CA TYR A 71 15.36 3.21 9.23
C TYR A 71 16.32 3.05 10.42
N GLU A 72 16.55 1.81 10.88
CA GLU A 72 17.43 1.54 12.01
C GLU A 72 18.91 1.79 11.67
N VAL A 73 19.34 1.48 10.44
CA VAL A 73 20.69 1.82 9.97
C VAL A 73 20.89 3.34 9.96
N CYS A 74 19.97 4.11 9.36
CA CYS A 74 20.06 5.56 9.38
C CYS A 74 20.05 6.12 10.80
N ARG A 75 19.13 5.64 11.66
CA ARG A 75 19.03 6.09 13.04
C ARG A 75 20.31 5.81 13.83
N SER A 76 20.91 4.63 13.63
CA SER A 76 22.16 4.24 14.29
C SER A 76 23.34 5.09 13.81
N THR A 77 23.42 5.39 12.51
CA THR A 77 24.45 6.29 11.96
C THR A 77 24.30 7.71 12.49
N PHE A 78 23.08 8.25 12.58
CA PHE A 78 22.83 9.58 13.15
C PHE A 78 23.13 9.65 14.65
N ALA A 79 22.79 8.62 15.42
CA ALA A 79 23.14 8.52 16.84
C ALA A 79 24.66 8.53 17.05
N GLN A 80 25.40 7.75 16.25
CA GLN A 80 26.86 7.70 16.30
C GLN A 80 27.51 9.03 15.89
N HIS A 81 26.98 9.72 14.87
CA HIS A 81 27.51 11.00 14.41
C HIS A 81 27.25 12.15 15.39
N MET A 82 26.12 12.11 16.11
CA MET A 82 25.75 13.12 17.11
C MET A 82 26.24 12.78 18.53
N GLY A 83 26.85 11.61 18.74
CA GLY A 83 27.32 11.16 20.06
C GLY A 83 26.19 11.07 21.10
N THR A 84 24.95 10.86 20.66
CA THR A 84 23.75 10.84 21.51
C THR A 84 23.06 9.49 21.44
N ASP A 85 22.19 9.19 22.41
CA ASP A 85 21.44 7.94 22.42
C ASP A 85 20.36 7.91 21.32
N LYS A 86 19.91 6.71 20.90
CA LYS A 86 18.93 6.56 19.81
C LYS A 86 17.67 7.41 20.02
N ASP A 87 17.28 7.65 21.27
CA ASP A 87 16.09 8.43 21.65
C ASP A 87 16.36 9.94 21.80
N GLY A 88 17.63 10.37 21.81
CA GLY A 88 18.05 11.78 21.83
C GLY A 88 18.17 12.42 20.45
N ILE A 89 17.89 11.66 19.39
CA ILE A 89 17.96 12.13 18.01
C ILE A 89 16.82 13.13 17.79
N GLY A 90 17.17 14.39 17.51
CA GLY A 90 16.19 15.44 17.25
C GLY A 90 15.21 15.10 16.12
N ILE A 91 14.10 15.85 16.04
CA ILE A 91 13.02 15.63 15.07
C ILE A 91 13.54 15.60 13.62
N LEU A 92 14.51 16.44 13.25
CA LEU A 92 15.08 16.47 11.89
C LEU A 92 15.72 15.13 11.49
N PRO A 93 16.74 14.61 12.21
CA PRO A 93 17.35 13.33 11.86
C PRO A 93 16.38 12.14 11.96
N LEU A 94 15.37 12.22 12.82
CA LEU A 94 14.26 11.25 12.83
C LEU A 94 13.42 11.31 11.54
N MET A 95 13.11 12.50 11.04
CA MET A 95 12.40 12.68 9.77
C MET A 95 13.24 12.21 8.58
N PHE A 96 14.54 12.50 8.55
CA PHE A 96 15.43 12.02 7.49
C PHE A 96 15.57 10.49 7.49
N SER A 97 15.75 9.86 8.65
CA SER A 97 15.79 8.40 8.76
C SER A 97 14.46 7.75 8.35
N GLY A 98 13.33 8.34 8.72
CA GLY A 98 12.00 7.91 8.26
C GLY A 98 11.80 8.08 6.75
N GLY A 99 12.26 9.20 6.19
CA GLY A 99 12.21 9.46 4.75
C GLY A 99 13.08 8.50 3.93
N PHE A 100 14.30 8.21 4.42
CA PHE A 100 15.20 7.24 3.79
C PHE A 100 14.66 5.82 3.87
N GLY A 101 14.18 5.39 5.06
CA GLY A 101 13.50 4.11 5.22
C GLY A 101 12.29 3.98 4.30
N GLY A 102 11.50 5.05 4.18
CA GLY A 102 10.37 5.14 3.24
C GLY A 102 10.80 4.99 1.79
N ALA A 103 11.87 5.66 1.36
CA ALA A 103 12.41 5.54 0.01
C ALA A 103 12.87 4.10 -0.28
N CYS A 104 13.55 3.44 0.66
CA CYS A 104 13.96 2.04 0.53
C CYS A 104 12.75 1.09 0.43
N LEU A 105 11.69 1.30 1.22
CA LEU A 105 10.45 0.54 1.11
C LEU A 105 9.86 0.69 -0.29
N TRP A 106 9.71 1.92 -0.76
CA TRP A 106 9.13 2.19 -2.08
C TRP A 106 10.00 1.58 -3.18
N LEU A 107 11.33 1.62 -3.11
CA LEU A 107 12.20 1.00 -4.11
C LEU A 107 11.98 -0.52 -4.28
N VAL A 108 11.62 -1.22 -3.20
CA VAL A 108 11.38 -2.67 -3.19
C VAL A 108 9.94 -3.01 -3.58
N VAL A 109 8.96 -2.25 -3.09
CA VAL A 109 7.54 -2.54 -3.29
C VAL A 109 7.03 -2.05 -4.65
N TYR A 110 7.60 -0.94 -5.16
CA TYR A 110 7.10 -0.26 -6.35
C TYR A 110 7.06 -1.13 -7.63
N PRO A 111 8.07 -1.97 -7.94
CA PRO A 111 7.99 -2.88 -9.09
C PRO A 111 6.80 -3.85 -9.01
N ILE A 112 6.49 -4.35 -7.81
CA ILE A 112 5.37 -5.27 -7.58
C ILE A 112 4.04 -4.55 -7.80
N ASP A 113 3.91 -3.33 -7.30
CA ASP A 113 2.71 -2.50 -7.49
C ASP A 113 2.52 -2.11 -8.96
N CYS A 114 3.60 -1.84 -9.69
CA CYS A 114 3.57 -1.56 -11.13
C CYS A 114 3.01 -2.77 -11.92
N VAL A 115 3.56 -3.96 -11.69
CA VAL A 115 3.10 -5.20 -12.33
C VAL A 115 1.64 -5.49 -11.98
N LYS A 116 1.27 -5.36 -10.71
CA LYS A 116 -0.11 -5.57 -10.25
C LYS A 116 -1.10 -4.61 -10.92
N SER A 117 -0.73 -3.33 -11.04
CA SER A 117 -1.55 -2.32 -11.72
C SER A 117 -1.74 -2.66 -13.20
N ARG A 118 -0.68 -3.12 -13.89
CA ARG A 118 -0.76 -3.57 -15.29
C ARG A 118 -1.66 -4.79 -15.46
N ILE A 119 -1.56 -5.79 -14.58
CA ILE A 119 -2.43 -6.97 -14.59
C ILE A 119 -3.89 -6.57 -14.38
N GLN A 120 -4.16 -5.63 -13.47
CA GLN A 120 -5.51 -5.14 -13.22
C GLN A 120 -6.09 -4.45 -14.47
N VAL A 121 -5.28 -3.64 -15.16
CA VAL A 121 -5.67 -3.02 -16.44
C VAL A 121 -5.92 -4.07 -17.54
N TYR A 122 -5.04 -5.07 -17.67
CA TYR A 122 -5.24 -6.15 -18.64
C TYR A 122 -6.47 -7.01 -18.34
N SER A 123 -6.74 -7.27 -17.06
CA SER A 123 -7.94 -7.99 -16.62
C SER A 123 -9.22 -7.25 -17.02
N LEU A 124 -9.26 -5.92 -16.90
CA LEU A 124 -10.40 -5.11 -17.36
C LEU A 124 -10.59 -5.21 -18.89
N ALA A 125 -9.50 -5.33 -19.63
CA ALA A 125 -9.48 -5.58 -21.07
C ALA A 125 -9.80 -7.04 -21.46
N GLY A 126 -10.07 -7.93 -20.51
CA GLY A 126 -10.38 -9.34 -20.75
C GLY A 126 -9.16 -10.24 -20.95
N ARG A 127 -7.94 -9.74 -20.66
CA ARG A 127 -6.69 -10.50 -20.70
C ARG A 127 -6.24 -10.85 -19.28
N GLN A 128 -6.35 -12.11 -18.90
CA GLN A 128 -5.85 -12.64 -17.63
C GLN A 128 -4.42 -13.16 -17.85
N GLU A 129 -3.44 -12.27 -17.69
CA GLU A 129 -2.03 -12.66 -17.70
C GLU A 129 -1.53 -12.90 -16.26
N GLY A 130 -0.74 -13.95 -16.07
CA GLY A 130 -0.14 -14.27 -14.78
C GLY A 130 1.00 -13.31 -14.42
N PHE A 131 1.26 -13.14 -13.12
CA PHE A 131 2.23 -12.16 -12.59
C PHE A 131 3.61 -12.21 -13.25
N MET A 132 4.21 -13.41 -13.38
CA MET A 132 5.52 -13.56 -14.02
C MET A 132 5.49 -13.24 -15.51
N LYS A 133 4.40 -13.56 -16.23
CA LYS A 133 4.29 -13.26 -17.67
C LYS A 133 4.23 -11.76 -17.90
N THR A 134 3.44 -11.04 -17.11
CA THR A 134 3.34 -9.59 -17.19
C THR A 134 4.64 -8.92 -16.76
N PHE A 135 5.29 -9.39 -15.68
CA PHE A 135 6.61 -8.87 -15.26
C PHE A 135 7.68 -9.04 -16.34
N MET A 136 7.81 -10.24 -16.90
CA MET A 136 8.78 -10.51 -17.97
C MET A 136 8.43 -9.75 -19.25
N GLY A 137 7.13 -9.61 -19.53
CA GLY A 137 6.60 -8.80 -20.63
C GLY A 137 7.08 -7.35 -20.51
N ILE A 138 6.84 -6.70 -19.37
CA ILE A 138 7.24 -5.31 -19.11
C ILE A 138 8.75 -5.14 -19.28
N ILE A 139 9.56 -6.02 -18.70
CA ILE A 139 11.02 -5.93 -18.83
C ILE A 139 11.46 -6.07 -20.29
N ARG A 140 10.82 -6.95 -21.06
CA ARG A 140 11.19 -7.20 -22.46
C ARG A 140 10.71 -6.09 -23.41
N THR A 141 9.57 -5.47 -23.14
CA THR A 141 8.96 -4.46 -24.03
C THR A 141 9.34 -3.03 -23.67
N GLU A 142 9.35 -2.69 -22.39
CA GLU A 142 9.53 -1.32 -21.88
C GLU A 142 10.86 -1.16 -21.11
N GLY A 143 11.50 -2.26 -20.72
CA GLY A 143 12.77 -2.26 -19.98
C GLY A 143 12.60 -2.18 -18.47
N PHE A 144 13.73 -2.22 -17.74
CA PHE A 144 13.74 -2.22 -16.27
C PHE A 144 13.32 -0.87 -15.66
N THR A 145 13.60 0.24 -16.35
CA THR A 145 13.21 1.59 -15.92
C THR A 145 11.69 1.80 -15.91
N ALA A 146 10.96 1.06 -16.74
CA ALA A 146 9.50 1.11 -16.79
C ALA A 146 8.84 0.66 -15.47
N LEU A 147 9.48 -0.25 -14.74
CA LEU A 147 9.01 -0.68 -13.41
C LEU A 147 9.03 0.46 -12.39
N TYR A 148 9.80 1.52 -12.63
CA TYR A 148 9.93 2.69 -11.76
C TYR A 148 9.30 3.97 -12.35
N SER A 149 8.64 3.89 -13.51
CA SER A 149 8.20 5.06 -14.30
C SER A 149 7.11 5.94 -13.66
N GLY A 150 6.64 5.62 -12.45
CA GLY A 150 5.74 6.48 -11.67
C GLY A 150 6.18 6.67 -10.22
N LEU A 151 7.43 6.34 -9.87
CA LEU A 151 7.95 6.58 -8.53
C LEU A 151 7.91 8.07 -8.19
N THR A 152 8.26 8.94 -9.15
CA THR A 152 8.21 10.40 -9.01
C THR A 152 6.83 10.93 -8.64
N PRO A 153 5.74 10.67 -9.39
CA PRO A 153 4.40 11.10 -8.98
C PRO A 153 3.94 10.46 -7.66
N THR A 154 4.36 9.23 -7.35
CA THR A 154 4.07 8.61 -6.05
C THR A 154 4.75 9.37 -4.91
N MET A 155 6.02 9.76 -5.06
CA MET A 155 6.74 10.56 -4.06
C MET A 155 6.12 11.95 -3.90
N ILE A 156 5.81 12.63 -5.02
CA ILE A 156 5.15 13.93 -5.01
C ILE A 156 3.79 13.87 -4.29
N ARG A 157 3.00 12.80 -4.49
CA ARG A 157 1.72 12.60 -3.79
C ARG A 157 1.90 12.27 -2.30
N THR A 158 2.94 11.52 -1.97
CA THR A 158 3.18 11.05 -0.60
C THR A 158 3.64 12.17 0.31
N PHE A 159 4.36 13.16 -0.24
CA PHE A 159 4.91 14.27 0.54
C PHE A 159 3.83 15.14 1.21
N PRO A 160 2.80 15.65 0.50
CA PRO A 160 1.70 16.39 1.12
C PRO A 160 0.85 15.53 2.05
N ALA A 161 0.62 14.25 1.70
CA ALA A 161 -0.15 13.32 2.53
C ALA A 161 0.51 13.10 3.89
N ASN A 162 1.83 12.85 3.90
CA ASN A 162 2.60 12.72 5.13
C ASN A 162 2.67 14.06 5.88
N GLY A 163 2.83 15.18 5.17
CA GLY A 163 2.80 16.51 5.78
C GLY A 163 1.49 16.78 6.53
N ALA A 164 0.35 16.50 5.91
CA ALA A 164 -0.97 16.65 6.53
C ALA A 164 -1.15 15.70 7.73
N LEU A 165 -0.66 14.46 7.63
CA LEU A 165 -0.70 13.49 8.74
C LEU A 165 0.08 13.99 9.96
N PHE A 166 1.30 14.50 9.75
CA PHE A 166 2.12 15.06 10.83
C PHE A 166 1.49 16.30 11.44
N LEU A 167 0.93 17.19 10.60
CA LEU A 167 0.20 18.37 11.06
C LEU A 167 -1.00 18.00 11.94
N ALA A 168 -1.80 17.04 11.48
CA ALA A 168 -2.94 16.53 12.24
C ALA A 168 -2.49 15.88 13.56
N TYR A 169 -1.45 15.05 13.52
CA TYR A 169 -0.90 14.40 14.72
C TYR A 169 -0.39 15.43 15.74
N GLU A 170 0.35 16.45 15.30
CA GLU A 170 0.89 17.47 16.20
C GLU A 170 -0.24 18.32 16.81
N PHE A 171 -1.25 18.66 16.01
CA PHE A 171 -2.43 19.40 16.48
C PHE A 171 -3.23 18.58 17.50
N SER A 172 -3.51 17.31 17.20
CA SER A 172 -4.20 16.40 18.11
C SER A 172 -3.42 16.16 19.40
N ARG A 173 -2.09 16.00 19.31
CA ARG A 173 -1.24 15.80 20.50
C ARG A 173 -1.21 17.06 21.37
N LYS A 174 -1.08 18.25 20.78
CA LYS A 174 -1.13 19.52 21.53
C LYS A 174 -2.46 19.67 22.27
N PHE A 175 -3.57 19.49 21.57
CA PHE A 175 -4.91 19.58 22.15
C PHE A 175 -5.14 18.59 23.31
N MET A 176 -4.65 17.35 23.16
CA MET A 176 -4.79 16.32 24.19
C MET A 176 -3.91 16.58 25.40
N MET A 177 -2.67 17.05 25.21
CA MET A 177 -1.78 17.44 26.31
C MET A 177 -2.30 18.68 27.05
N GLU A 178 -2.94 19.61 26.34
CA GLU A 178 -3.58 20.79 26.93
C GLU A 178 -4.84 20.43 27.74
N SER A 179 -5.58 19.39 27.33
CA SER A 179 -6.76 18.87 28.04
C SER A 179 -6.44 17.96 29.22
N VAL A 180 -5.28 17.28 29.21
CA VAL A 180 -4.83 16.38 30.29
C VAL A 180 -3.97 17.13 31.33
N GLY A 181 -3.40 18.27 30.95
CA GLY A 181 -2.65 19.17 31.84
C GLY A 181 -3.47 20.24 32.57
N ALA A 182 -4.80 20.19 32.47
CA ALA A 182 -5.75 21.10 33.13
C ALA A 182 -6.53 20.39 34.25
#